data_AF-A0A2E1B6T0-F1
#
_entry.id   AF-A0A2E1B6T0-F1
#
_cell.length_a   1.000
_cell.length_b   1.000
_cell.length_c   1.000
_cell.angle_alpha   90.00
_cell.angle_beta   90.00
_cell.angle_gamma   90.00
#
_symmetry.space_group_name_H-M   'P 1'
#
loop_
_entity.id
_entity.type
_entity.pdbx_description
1 polymer ?
#
loop_
_entity_poly.entity_id
_entity_poly.type
_entity_poly.pdbx_seq_one_letter_code
_entity_poly.pdbx_strand_id
1 'polypeptide(L)' 'METNTAFAEYRKNGRKALAVVAAEFGVHRTTILRWEKGEPPLPIKRLSEAEKITGICRERLRPDIYWSLGDSR' A
#
# COMPACT_ATOMS: atom_id res chain seq x y z
N MET A 1 1.59 -10.12 -14.53
CA MET A 1 1.18 -10.61 -13.20
C MET A 1 0.56 -9.42 -12.49
N GLU A 2 -0.73 -9.48 -12.11
CA GLU A 2 -1.34 -8.41 -11.32
C GLU A 2 -0.72 -8.46 -9.92
N THR A 3 0.27 -7.60 -9.67
CA THR A 3 0.85 -7.42 -8.34
C THR A 3 -0.22 -6.81 -7.45
N ASN A 4 -1.06 -7.64 -6.81
CA ASN A 4 -1.94 -7.18 -5.75
C ASN A 4 -1.06 -6.91 -4.53
N THR A 5 -0.66 -5.66 -4.36
CA THR A 5 0.01 -5.22 -3.13
C THR A 5 -0.90 -5.45 -1.91
N ALA A 6 -0.33 -5.51 -0.71
CA ALA A 6 -1.14 -5.57 0.52
C ALA A 6 -2.14 -4.39 0.62
N PHE A 7 -1.84 -3.27 -0.03
CA PHE A 7 -2.73 -2.13 -0.15
C PHE A 7 -4.00 -2.45 -0.99
N ALA A 8 -3.85 -3.21 -2.07
CA ALA A 8 -4.98 -3.67 -2.88
C ALA A 8 -5.88 -4.64 -2.09
N GLU A 9 -5.27 -5.52 -1.28
CA GLU A 9 -6.00 -6.43 -0.38
C GLU A 9 -6.83 -5.64 0.66
N TYR A 10 -6.24 -4.62 1.29
CA TYR A 10 -6.95 -3.76 2.25
C TYR A 10 -8.25 -3.20 1.67
N ARG A 11 -8.19 -2.59 0.47
CA ARG A 11 -9.38 -2.01 -0.15
C ARG A 11 -10.41 -3.07 -0.52
N LYS A 12 -9.96 -4.20 -1.10
CA LYS A 12 -10.84 -5.30 -1.53
C LYS A 12 -11.55 -5.94 -0.32
N ASN A 13 -10.83 -6.21 0.76
CA ASN A 13 -11.38 -6.79 1.99
C ASN A 13 -12.36 -5.83 2.68
N GLY A 14 -12.03 -4.54 2.72
CA GLY A 14 -12.94 -3.52 3.23
C GLY A 14 -14.12 -3.20 2.32
N ARG A 15 -14.17 -3.77 1.09
CA ARG A 15 -15.12 -3.42 0.02
C ARG A 15 -15.25 -1.90 -0.20
N LYS A 16 -14.15 -1.17 0.03
CA LYS A 16 -14.12 0.31 -0.03
C LYS A 16 -13.99 0.76 -1.48
N ALA A 17 -14.70 1.82 -1.84
CA ALA A 17 -14.49 2.50 -3.11
C ALA A 17 -13.14 3.24 -3.10
N LEU A 18 -12.50 3.37 -4.27
CA LEU A 18 -11.24 4.12 -4.43
C LEU A 18 -11.32 5.55 -3.87
N ALA A 19 -12.47 6.20 -4.03
CA ALA A 19 -12.70 7.55 -3.54
C ALA A 19 -12.65 7.64 -2.01
N VAL A 20 -13.14 6.61 -1.30
CA VAL A 20 -13.15 6.56 0.16
C VAL A 20 -11.72 6.40 0.67
N VAL A 21 -10.97 5.45 0.12
CA VAL A 21 -9.57 5.25 0.49
C VAL A 21 -8.73 6.49 0.13
N ALA A 22 -8.99 7.11 -1.01
CA ALA A 22 -8.33 8.36 -1.39
C ALA A 22 -8.56 9.48 -0.36
N ALA A 23 -9.78 9.59 0.18
CA ALA A 23 -10.10 10.55 1.24
C ALA A 23 -9.44 10.20 2.58
N GLU A 24 -9.39 8.92 2.97
CA GLU A 24 -8.69 8.46 4.19
C GLU A 24 -7.21 8.87 4.18
N PHE A 25 -6.58 8.82 3.01
CA PHE A 25 -5.19 9.19 2.82
C PHE A 25 -4.99 10.63 2.35
N GLY A 26 -6.05 11.43 2.16
CA GLY A 26 -5.92 12.80 1.63
C GLY A 26 -5.16 12.88 0.29
N VAL A 27 -5.38 11.93 -0.62
CA VAL A 27 -4.75 11.88 -1.96
C VAL A 27 -5.77 11.79 -3.08
N HIS A 28 -5.30 11.94 -4.32
CA HIS A 28 -6.11 11.65 -5.49
C HIS A 28 -6.32 10.15 -5.70
N ARG A 29 -7.46 9.75 -6.28
CA ARG A 29 -7.82 8.33 -6.55
C ARG A 29 -6.77 7.61 -7.40
N THR A 30 -6.15 8.33 -8.34
CA THR A 30 -5.07 7.80 -9.18
C THR A 30 -3.83 7.41 -8.37
N THR A 31 -3.57 8.09 -7.25
CA THR A 31 -2.47 7.74 -6.34
C THR A 31 -2.74 6.40 -5.68
N ILE A 32 -3.98 6.14 -5.25
CA ILE A 32 -4.39 4.85 -4.69
C ILE A 32 -4.22 3.74 -5.73
N LEU A 33 -4.69 3.95 -6.96
CA LEU A 33 -4.50 2.98 -8.06
C LEU A 33 -3.02 2.64 -8.31
N ARG A 34 -2.14 3.65 -8.25
CA ARG A 34 -0.69 3.47 -8.40
C ARG A 34 -0.11 2.64 -7.26
N TRP A 35 -0.49 2.94 -6.02
CA TRP A 35 -0.05 2.16 -4.85
C TRP A 35 -0.56 0.73 -4.88
N GLU A 36 -1.80 0.51 -5.33
CA GLU A 36 -2.36 -0.83 -5.50
C GLU A 36 -1.55 -1.68 -6.49
N LYS A 37 -1.08 -1.05 -7.57
CA LYS A 37 -0.22 -1.67 -8.59
C LYS A 37 1.25 -1.77 -8.18
N GLY A 38 1.68 -1.01 -7.18
CA GLY A 38 3.08 -0.89 -6.77
C GLY A 38 3.92 0.09 -7.62
N GLU A 39 3.31 0.86 -8.52
CA GLU A 39 4.03 1.73 -9.47
C GLU A 39 3.42 3.15 -9.57
N PRO A 40 4.04 4.17 -8.93
CA PRO A 40 5.07 4.07 -7.90
C PRO A 40 4.55 3.41 -6.61
N PRO A 41 5.44 2.80 -5.80
CA PRO A 41 5.06 2.18 -4.54
C PRO A 41 4.68 3.23 -3.49
N LEU A 42 4.03 2.79 -2.40
CA LEU A 42 3.68 3.63 -1.27
C LEU A 42 4.93 4.36 -0.72
N PRO A 43 4.97 5.71 -0.66
CA PRO A 43 6.15 6.43 -0.19
C PRO A 43 6.56 6.07 1.24
N ILE A 44 7.87 5.95 1.49
CA ILE A 44 8.43 5.57 2.80
C ILE A 44 7.93 6.49 3.92
N LYS A 45 7.91 7.80 3.65
CA LYS A 45 7.43 8.83 4.59
C LYS A 45 5.97 8.65 5.02
N ARG A 46 5.19 7.85 4.29
CA ARG A 46 3.78 7.56 4.57
C ARG A 46 3.55 6.16 5.16
N LEU A 47 4.59 5.36 5.37
CA LEU A 47 4.43 4.00 5.89
C LEU A 47 3.79 3.97 7.27
N SER A 48 4.20 4.88 8.17
CA SER A 48 3.61 4.95 9.51
C SER A 48 2.13 5.34 9.48
N GLU A 49 1.76 6.27 8.60
CA GLU A 49 0.37 6.67 8.39
C GLU A 49 -0.44 5.51 7.80
N ALA A 50 0.08 4.87 6.75
CA ALA A 50 -0.57 3.74 6.10
C ALA A 50 -0.77 2.55 7.04
N GLU A 51 0.22 2.22 7.87
CA GLU A 51 0.08 1.19 8.90
C GLU A 51 -1.04 1.53 9.89
N LYS A 52 -1.13 2.78 10.35
CA LYS A 52 -2.21 3.23 11.25
C LYS A 52 -3.60 3.14 10.62
N ILE A 53 -3.74 3.55 9.36
CA ILE A 53 -5.02 3.58 8.66
C ILE A 53 -5.47 2.16 8.28
N THR A 54 -4.55 1.36 7.75
CA THR A 54 -4.86 0.04 7.18
C THR A 54 -4.78 -1.09 8.19
N GLY A 55 -4.04 -0.90 9.29
CA GLY A 55 -3.66 -1.96 10.22
C GLY A 55 -2.63 -2.94 9.66
N ILE A 56 -2.10 -2.70 8.46
CA ILE A 56 -1.12 -3.58 7.81
C ILE A 56 0.30 -3.15 8.22
N CYS A 57 1.11 -4.09 8.70
CA CYS A 57 2.49 -3.84 9.07
C CYS A 57 3.33 -3.32 7.87
N ARG A 58 4.33 -2.50 8.16
CA ARG A 58 5.13 -1.79 7.14
C ARG A 58 5.87 -2.73 6.19
N GLU A 59 6.28 -3.89 6.67
CA GLU A 59 6.97 -4.95 5.92
C GLU A 59 6.07 -5.52 4.83
N ARG A 60 4.76 -5.64 5.10
CA ARG A 60 3.77 -6.08 4.11
C ARG A 60 3.37 -4.96 3.16
N LEU A 61 3.38 -3.70 3.61
CA LEU A 61 3.08 -2.55 2.77
C LEU A 61 4.20 -2.23 1.76
N ARG A 62 5.46 -2.46 2.13
CA ARG A 62 6.65 -2.22 1.29
C ARG A 62 7.65 -3.39 1.39
N PRO A 63 7.28 -4.59 0.92
CA PRO A 63 8.16 -5.75 0.97
C PRO A 63 9.45 -5.54 0.18
N ASP A 64 9.44 -4.69 -0.85
CA ASP A 64 10.63 -4.32 -1.63
C ASP A 64 11.73 -3.65 -0.77
N ILE A 65 11.40 -3.00 0.34
CA ILE A 65 12.39 -2.42 1.25
C ILE A 65 12.91 -3.47 2.23
N TYR A 66 12.01 -4.26 2.81
CA TYR A 66 12.33 -5.13 3.95
C TYR A 66 12.78 -6.53 3.51
N TRP A 67 12.27 -7.06 2.39
CA TRP A 67 12.64 -8.36 1.85
C TRP A 67 13.90 -8.29 0.98
N SER A 68 14.16 -7.14 0.32
CA SER A 68 15.41 -6.93 -0.41
C SER A 68 16.67 -6.93 0.49
N LEU A 69 16.50 -6.88 1.82
CA LEU A 69 17.59 -7.00 2.79
C LEU A 69 17.84 -8.46 3.23
N GLY A 70 17.01 -9.41 2.80
CA GLY A 70 17.05 -10.81 3.25
C GLY A 70 17.61 -11.83 2.25
N ASP A 71 17.79 -11.45 0.97
CA ASP A 71 18.19 -12.38 -0.10
C ASP A 71 19.69 -12.30 -0.41
N SER A 72 20.49 -12.49 0.64
CA SER A 72 21.92 -12.75 0.54
C SER A 72 22.26 -13.83 1.56
N ARG A 73 21.92 -15.08 1.23
CA ARG A 73 22.45 -16.26 1.91
C ARG A 73 22.52 -17.46 0.98
#